data_AF-A0A7W2D870-F1
#
_entry.id   AF-A0A7W2D870-F1
#
_cell.length_a   1.000
_cell.length_b   1.000
_cell.length_c   1.000
_cell.angle_alpha   90.00
_cell.angle_beta   90.00
_cell.angle_gamma   90.00
#
_symmetry.space_group_name_H-M   'P 1'
#
loop_
_entity.id
_entity.type
_entity.pdbx_description
1 polymer ?
#
loop_
_entity_poly.entity_id
_entity_poly.type
_entity_poly.pdbx_seq_one_letter_code
_entity_poly.pdbx_strand_id
1 'polypeptide(L)' 'MAARDILGVNLGNRPTAETLTTLAELAATGELRVRIDAEVPLADAPAIVAKARAGHATGKTVIVP' A
#
# COMPACT_ATOMS: atom_id res chain seq x y z
N MET A 1 -1.18 -9.95 23.15
CA MET A 1 -0.10 -9.74 22.16
C MET A 1 1.22 -10.19 22.77
N ALA A 2 1.45 -11.50 22.91
CA ALA A 2 2.66 -12.04 23.57
C ALA A 2 3.14 -13.38 22.97
N ALA A 3 2.63 -13.77 21.79
CA ALA A 3 2.88 -15.10 21.21
C ALA A 3 3.60 -15.06 19.85
N ARG A 4 4.01 -13.87 19.40
CA ARG A 4 4.78 -13.68 18.17
C ARG A 4 5.67 -12.48 18.42
N ASP A 5 6.98 -12.66 18.46
CA ASP A 5 8.00 -11.61 18.60
C ASP A 5 7.93 -10.59 17.43
N ILE A 6 6.83 -9.85 17.33
CA ILE A 6 6.58 -8.87 16.29
C ILE A 6 6.93 -7.51 16.88
N LEU A 7 8.11 -7.01 16.49
CA LEU A 7 8.53 -5.64 16.78
C LEU A 7 7.82 -4.69 15.82
N GLY A 8 6.97 -3.82 16.36
CA GLY A 8 6.40 -2.72 15.60
C GLY A 8 7.48 -1.69 15.30
N VAL A 9 7.96 -1.65 14.06
CA VAL A 9 8.89 -0.62 13.59
C VAL A 9 8.13 0.45 12.81
N ASN A 10 8.34 1.72 13.15
CA ASN A 10 7.85 2.84 12.35
C ASN A 10 8.77 3.00 11.14
N LEU A 11 8.35 2.51 9.98
CA LEU A 11 9.08 2.66 8.74
C LEU A 11 8.86 4.06 8.16
N GLY A 12 9.81 4.96 8.40
CA GLY A 12 9.89 6.23 7.68
C GLY A 12 10.72 6.04 6.41
N ASN A 13 10.12 6.21 5.23
CA ASN A 13 10.86 6.17 3.97
C ASN A 13 11.02 7.60 3.40
N ARG A 14 12.20 7.91 2.86
CA ARG A 14 12.43 9.08 1.99
C ARG A 14 12.57 8.58 0.55
N PRO A 15 11.45 8.34 -0.16
CA PRO A 15 11.51 7.82 -1.51
C PRO A 15 12.17 8.86 -2.43
N THR A 16 13.23 8.45 -3.14
CA THR A 16 13.80 9.21 -4.27
C THR A 16 13.16 8.74 -5.58
N ALA A 17 13.31 9.53 -6.64
CA ALA A 17 12.86 9.12 -7.97
C ALA A 17 13.51 7.79 -8.40
N GLU A 18 14.81 7.63 -8.13
CA GLU A 18 15.54 6.39 -8.39
C GLU A 18 14.94 5.19 -7.66
N THR A 19 14.64 5.32 -6.36
CA THR A 19 14.01 4.23 -5.60
C THR A 19 12.64 3.87 -6.16
N LEU A 20 11.85 4.85 -6.60
CA LEU A 20 10.55 4.59 -7.22
C LEU A 20 10.70 3.88 -8.58
N THR A 21 11.68 4.26 -9.39
CA THR A 21 12.00 3.59 -10.66
C THR A 21 12.35 2.12 -10.43
N THR A 22 13.24 1.83 -9.48
CA THR A 22 13.61 0.45 -9.15
C THR A 22 12.40 -0.36 -8.68
N LEU A 23 11.53 0.20 -7.84
CA LEU A 23 10.30 -0.48 -7.40
C LEU A 23 9.35 -0.76 -8.57
N ALA A 24 9.25 0.17 -9.52
CA ALA A 24 8.42 -0.01 -10.72
C ALA A 24 8.98 -1.12 -11.64
N GLU A 25 10.30 -1.16 -11.83
CA GLU A 25 10.97 -2.20 -12.60
C GLU A 25 10.75 -3.58 -11.96
N LEU A 26 10.96 -3.71 -10.65
CA LEU A 26 10.71 -4.96 -9.93
C LEU A 26 9.24 -5.39 -10.00
N ALA A 27 8.31 -4.43 -9.99
CA ALA A 27 6.89 -4.74 -10.16
C ALA A 27 6.59 -5.24 -11.59
N ALA A 28 7.24 -4.65 -12.60
CA ALA A 28 7.09 -5.05 -13.99
C ALA A 28 7.72 -6.43 -14.29
N THR A 29 8.83 -6.77 -13.65
CA THR A 29 9.45 -8.12 -13.78
C THR A 29 8.70 -9.19 -12.97
N GLY A 30 7.78 -8.78 -12.08
CA GLY A 30 7.03 -9.68 -11.20
C GLY A 30 7.77 -10.12 -9.95
N GLU A 31 8.98 -9.59 -9.73
CA GLU A 31 9.79 -9.79 -8.52
C GLU A 31 9.17 -9.07 -7.31
N LEU A 32 8.45 -7.97 -7.53
CA LEU A 32 7.63 -7.28 -6.54
C LEU A 32 6.14 -7.45 -6.86
N ARG A 33 5.41 -8.15 -5.99
CA ARG A 33 3.95 -8.28 -6.11
C ARG A 33 3.22 -7.20 -5.31
N VAL A 34 2.55 -6.30 -6.02
CA VAL A 34 1.65 -5.31 -5.40
C VAL A 34 0.28 -5.94 -5.20
N ARG A 35 -0.09 -6.22 -3.95
CA ARG A 35 -1.44 -6.72 -3.63
C ARG A 35 -2.44 -5.57 -3.67
N ILE A 36 -3.40 -5.64 -4.58
CA ILE A 36 -4.55 -4.73 -4.63
C ILE A 36 -5.66 -5.35 -3.77
N ASP A 37 -6.13 -4.58 -2.79
CA ASP A 37 -7.19 -4.97 -1.86
C ASP A 37 -8.57 -4.57 -2.38
N ALA A 38 -8.67 -3.40 -3.01
CA ALA A 38 -9.89 -2.89 -3.60
C ALA A 38 -9.59 -1.89 -4.72
N GLU A 39 -10.45 -1.89 -5.74
CA GLU A 39 -10.53 -0.85 -6.77
C GLU A 39 -11.86 -0.14 -6.60
N VAL A 40 -11.85 1.19 -6.49
CA VAL A 40 -13.05 1.98 -6.21
C VAL A 40 -13.14 3.16 -7.16
N PRO A 41 -14.35 3.54 -7.62
CA PRO A 41 -14.52 4.71 -8.46
C PRO A 41 -14.18 5.98 -7.68
N LEU A 42 -13.77 7.02 -8.40
CA LEU A 42 -13.41 8.31 -7.81
C LEU A 42 -14.54 8.92 -6.97
N ALA A 43 -15.80 8.64 -7.32
CA ALA A 43 -16.98 9.07 -6.57
C ALA A 43 -16.98 8.55 -5.11
N ASP A 44 -16.43 7.36 -4.87
CA ASP A 44 -16.42 6.71 -3.54
C ASP A 44 -15.14 7.00 -2.75
N ALA A 45 -14.19 7.74 -3.33
CA ALA A 45 -12.89 8.04 -2.73
C ALA A 45 -12.98 8.60 -1.29
N PRO A 46 -13.89 9.54 -0.95
CA PRO A 46 -13.96 10.08 0.41
C PRO A 46 -14.26 9.01 1.47
N ALA A 47 -15.24 8.14 1.20
CA ALA A 47 -15.64 7.07 2.11
C ALA A 47 -14.50 6.03 2.27
N ILE A 48 -13.81 5.73 1.19
CA ILE A 48 -12.71 4.76 1.16
C ILE A 48 -11.47 5.28 1.86
N VAL A 49 -11.12 6.57 1.70
CA VAL A 49 -10.01 7.19 2.44
C VAL A 49 -10.30 7.21 3.94
N ALA A 50 -11.54 7.48 4.35
CA ALA A 50 -11.95 7.40 5.75
C ALA A 50 -11.80 5.97 6.32
N LYS A 51 -12.23 4.96 5.56
CA LYS A 51 -12.05 3.55 5.92
C LYS A 51 -10.57 3.13 5.99
N ALA A 52 -9.75 3.59 5.05
CA ALA A 52 -8.32 3.26 4.99
C ALA A 52 -7.55 3.77 6.23
N ARG A 53 -7.95 4.94 6.77
CA ARG A 53 -7.38 5.48 8.02
C ARG A 53 -7.60 4.59 9.24
N ALA A 54 -8.63 3.74 9.22
CA ALA A 54 -8.86 2.79 10.30
C ALA A 54 -7.81 1.65 10.33
N GLY A 55 -6.95 1.51 9.31
CA GLY A 55 -5.79 0.61 9.34
C GLY A 55 -6.08 -0.87 9.08
N HIS A 56 -7.24 -1.20 8.49
CA HIS A 56 -7.66 -2.59 8.25
C HIS A 56 -7.39 -3.09 6.82
N ALA A 57 -6.76 -2.27 5.97
CA ALA A 57 -6.52 -2.62 4.57
C ALA A 57 -5.39 -3.66 4.45
N THR A 58 -5.64 -4.76 3.73
CA THR A 58 -4.63 -5.80 3.46
C THR A 58 -4.11 -5.68 2.03
N GLY A 59 -3.40 -4.59 1.76
CA GLY A 59 -2.87 -4.28 0.43
C GLY A 59 -3.00 -2.80 0.09
N LYS A 60 -3.08 -2.50 -1.20
CA LYS A 60 -3.31 -1.16 -1.75
C LYS A 60 -4.75 -1.01 -2.19
N THR A 61 -5.33 0.14 -1.92
CA THR A 61 -6.61 0.55 -2.52
C THR A 61 -6.32 1.46 -3.70
N VAL A 62 -6.86 1.12 -4.87
CA VAL A 62 -6.70 1.88 -6.12
C VAL A 62 -7.99 2.65 -6.38
N ILE A 63 -7.85 3.95 -6.64
CA ILE A 63 -8.98 4.79 -7.04
C ILE A 63 -8.92 4.91 -8.56
N VAL A 64 -9.98 4.48 -9.23
CA VAL A 64 -10.11 4.51 -10.68
C VAL A 64 -10.99 5.70 -11.11
N PRO A 65 -10.79 6.25 -12.32
CA PRO A 65 -11.57 7.38 -12.83
C PRO A 65 -13.07 7.13 -12.84
#